data_AF-A0A357AWQ2-F1
#
_entry.id   AF-A0A357AWQ2-F1
#
_cell.length_a   1.000
_cell.length_b   1.000
_cell.length_c   1.000
_cell.angle_alpha   90.00
_cell.angle_beta   90.00
_cell.angle_gamma   90.00
#
_symmetry.space_group_name_H-M   'P 1'
#
loop_
_entity.id
_entity.type
_entity.pdbx_description
1 polymer ?
#
loop_
_entity_poly.entity_id
_entity_poly.type
_entity_poly.pdbx_seq_one_letter_code
_entity_poly.pdbx_strand_id
1 'polypeptide(L)'
;MDCSYYVKQVLKVLPPIYYTLLQQSSGKTTALAEDYYEFFSGLPTEFSGTQFWIRVEHIKDVRPGDIIACKYKDQDGPTTGHVMVAYTRAVQSRCSDKDQHWLYVSDSARSGHADDTRNSAGRYAKTFQYTAYEGGGGEPSGAGIGKMWFNTGKKPSYRWKSCSGTQHADFLIAIGRPMQPVRLK
;
A
#
# COMPACT_ATOMS: atom_id res chain seq x y z
N MET A 1 7.85 -13.25 -5.69
CA MET A 1 7.66 -12.33 -4.55
C MET A 1 6.24 -11.81 -4.62
N ASP A 2 5.45 -11.94 -3.54
CA ASP A 2 4.14 -11.29 -3.42
C ASP A 2 4.26 -9.92 -2.73
N CYS A 3 3.15 -9.17 -2.69
CA CYS A 3 3.07 -7.84 -2.12
C CYS A 3 3.39 -7.81 -0.62
N SER A 4 2.97 -8.82 0.13
CA SER A 4 3.17 -8.90 1.59
C SER A 4 4.63 -9.18 1.94
N TYR A 5 5.28 -10.09 1.20
CA TYR A 5 6.70 -10.37 1.33
C TYR A 5 7.56 -9.18 0.90
N TYR A 6 7.14 -8.43 -0.12
CA TYR A 6 7.80 -7.18 -0.52
C TYR A 6 7.82 -6.17 0.62
N VAL A 7 6.65 -5.86 1.20
CA VAL A 7 6.53 -4.92 2.33
C VAL A 7 7.31 -5.41 3.55
N LYS A 8 7.32 -6.72 3.82
CA LYS A 8 8.18 -7.32 4.85
C LYS A 8 9.67 -7.01 4.61
N GLN A 9 10.17 -7.11 3.37
CA GLN A 9 11.57 -6.78 3.10
C GLN A 9 11.86 -5.28 3.29
N VAL A 10 10.91 -4.40 2.93
CA VAL A 10 11.04 -2.96 3.21
C VAL A 10 11.09 -2.70 4.71
N LEU A 11 10.22 -3.34 5.49
CA LEU A 11 10.20 -3.14 6.95
C LEU A 11 11.44 -3.70 7.67
N LYS A 12 12.11 -4.71 7.10
CA LYS A 12 13.36 -5.26 7.68
C LYS A 12 14.53 -4.27 7.68
N VAL A 13 14.51 -3.24 6.84
CA VAL A 13 15.56 -2.20 6.86
C VAL A 13 15.28 -1.10 7.89
N LEU A 14 14.13 -1.16 8.56
CA LEU A 14 13.75 -0.27 9.65
C LEU A 14 13.99 -0.95 11.02
N PRO A 15 13.93 -0.21 12.14
CA PRO A 15 13.96 -0.80 13.48
C PRO A 15 12.99 -2.00 13.60
N PRO A 16 13.43 -3.16 14.12
CA PRO A 16 12.65 -4.40 14.06
C PRO A 16 11.23 -4.29 14.62
N ILE A 17 11.02 -3.41 15.61
CA ILE A 17 9.74 -3.16 16.26
C ILE A 17 8.61 -2.84 15.28
N TYR A 18 8.89 -2.15 14.16
CA TYR A 18 7.87 -1.80 13.17
C TYR A 18 7.20 -3.05 12.57
N TYR A 19 7.96 -4.12 12.34
CA TYR A 19 7.42 -5.39 11.84
C TYR A 19 7.03 -6.35 12.96
N THR A 20 7.72 -6.33 14.11
CA THR A 20 7.39 -7.21 15.25
C THR A 20 5.97 -6.96 15.77
N LEU A 21 5.51 -5.71 15.82
CA LEU A 21 4.13 -5.40 16.25
C LEU A 21 3.08 -6.01 15.31
N LEU A 22 3.33 -5.99 14.00
CA LEU A 22 2.49 -6.65 13.00
C LEU A 22 2.48 -8.18 13.18
N GLN A 23 3.64 -8.79 13.46
CA GLN A 23 3.74 -10.23 13.73
C GLN A 23 2.99 -10.62 15.00
N GLN A 24 3.13 -9.84 16.08
CA GLN A 24 2.43 -10.07 17.33
C GLN A 24 0.91 -9.95 17.17
N SER A 25 0.45 -8.94 16.43
CA SER A 25 -0.98 -8.75 16.17
C SER A 25 -1.59 -9.85 15.31
N SER A 26 -0.86 -10.37 14.33
CA SER A 26 -1.34 -11.40 13.41
C SER A 26 -1.13 -12.83 13.91
N GLY A 27 -0.21 -13.05 14.86
CA GLY A 27 0.26 -14.37 15.26
C GLY A 27 1.07 -15.10 14.18
N LYS A 28 1.45 -14.42 13.08
CA LYS A 28 2.12 -15.01 11.92
C LYS A 28 3.54 -14.50 11.77
N THR A 29 4.45 -15.37 11.31
CA THR A 29 5.83 -14.97 10.95
C THR A 29 5.87 -14.08 9.70
N THR A 30 4.90 -14.27 8.81
CA THR A 30 4.70 -13.46 7.60
C THR A 30 3.25 -13.02 7.56
N ALA A 31 3.03 -11.73 7.81
CA ALA A 31 1.72 -11.09 7.70
C ALA A 31 1.26 -11.08 6.23
N LEU A 32 -0.01 -11.37 6.00
CA LEU A 32 -0.71 -11.22 4.72
C LEU A 32 -1.34 -9.83 4.61
N ALA A 33 -1.80 -9.43 3.42
CA ALA A 33 -2.40 -8.11 3.20
C ALA A 33 -3.56 -7.80 4.18
N GLU A 34 -4.41 -8.79 4.47
CA GLU A 34 -5.48 -8.66 5.47
C GLU A 34 -4.94 -8.40 6.88
N ASP A 35 -3.80 -8.98 7.27
CA ASP A 35 -3.22 -8.80 8.60
C ASP A 35 -2.71 -7.36 8.77
N TYR A 36 -2.13 -6.78 7.73
CA TYR A 36 -1.77 -5.35 7.71
C TYR A 36 -3.02 -4.47 7.87
N TYR A 37 -4.11 -4.83 7.17
CA TYR A 37 -5.38 -4.10 7.28
C TYR A 37 -5.91 -4.15 8.71
N GLU A 38 -6.04 -5.35 9.30
CA GLU A 38 -6.57 -5.51 10.66
C GLU A 38 -5.73 -4.73 11.66
N PHE A 39 -4.39 -4.86 11.59
CA PHE A 39 -3.48 -4.13 12.46
C PHE A 39 -3.67 -2.62 12.32
N PHE A 40 -3.59 -2.06 11.11
CA PHE A 40 -3.68 -0.60 10.92
C PHE A 40 -5.07 -0.04 11.22
N SER A 41 -6.13 -0.80 10.99
CA SER A 41 -7.50 -0.36 11.26
C SER A 41 -7.77 -0.11 12.75
N GLY A 42 -7.12 -0.89 13.61
CA GLY A 42 -7.21 -0.81 15.08
C GLY A 42 -6.27 0.20 15.73
N LEU A 43 -5.41 0.88 14.97
CA LEU A 43 -4.48 1.87 15.51
C LEU A 43 -5.18 3.20 15.84
N PRO A 44 -4.64 3.98 16.81
CA PRO A 44 -5.09 5.34 17.05
C PRO A 44 -4.71 6.24 15.87
N THR A 45 -5.52 7.28 15.64
CA THR A 45 -5.28 8.30 14.62
C THR A 45 -4.41 9.44 15.14
N GLU A 46 -4.45 9.67 16.45
CA GLU A 46 -3.66 10.67 17.15
C GLU A 46 -2.36 10.07 17.72
N PHE A 47 -1.26 10.78 17.51
CA PHE A 47 0.04 10.41 18.06
C PHE A 47 0.19 10.94 19.48
N SER A 48 0.33 10.05 20.46
CA SER A 48 0.52 10.42 21.87
C SER A 48 2.01 10.52 22.26
N GLY A 49 2.92 10.21 21.33
CA GLY A 49 4.36 10.24 21.56
C GLY A 49 4.99 8.88 21.83
N THR A 50 4.20 7.84 22.12
CA THR A 50 4.70 6.51 22.50
C THR A 50 4.48 5.43 21.44
N GLN A 51 3.62 5.67 20.47
CA GLN A 51 3.30 4.67 19.45
C GLN A 51 4.39 4.55 18.38
N PHE A 52 4.58 3.35 17.85
CA PHE A 52 5.39 3.11 16.66
C PHE A 52 4.58 3.18 15.36
N TRP A 53 3.25 3.17 15.47
CA TRP A 53 2.36 3.29 14.34
C TRP A 53 1.13 4.12 14.72
N ILE A 54 0.63 4.89 13.76
CA ILE A 54 -0.69 5.52 13.82
C ILE A 54 -1.47 5.19 12.55
N ARG A 55 -2.80 5.28 12.63
CA ARG A 55 -3.67 5.17 11.47
C ARG A 55 -3.77 6.51 10.76
N VAL A 56 -3.62 6.51 9.43
CA VAL A 56 -3.96 7.65 8.58
C VAL A 56 -5.37 7.44 8.03
N GLU A 57 -6.28 8.35 8.33
CA GLU A 57 -7.71 8.15 8.01
C GLU A 57 -8.05 8.42 6.54
N HIS A 58 -7.38 9.39 5.93
CA HIS A 58 -7.70 9.82 4.57
C HIS A 58 -6.52 9.68 3.63
N ILE A 59 -6.78 9.19 2.42
CA ILE A 59 -5.74 9.04 1.39
C ILE A 59 -5.03 10.37 1.10
N LYS A 60 -5.74 11.49 1.15
CA LYS A 60 -5.18 12.83 0.92
C LYS A 60 -4.04 13.17 1.90
N ASP A 61 -4.01 12.53 3.07
CA ASP A 61 -3.05 12.79 4.14
C ASP A 61 -1.84 11.83 4.07
N VAL A 62 -1.81 10.92 3.09
CA VAL A 62 -0.73 9.95 2.87
C VAL A 62 0.58 10.64 2.52
N ARG A 63 1.66 10.11 3.10
CA ARG A 63 3.04 10.55 2.89
C ARG A 63 3.91 9.38 2.41
N PRO A 64 5.04 9.67 1.73
CA PRO A 64 6.03 8.65 1.42
C PRO A 64 6.42 7.85 2.67
N GLY A 65 6.42 6.53 2.57
CA GLY A 65 6.73 5.60 3.66
C GLY A 65 5.51 5.08 4.44
N ASP A 66 4.32 5.68 4.28
CA ASP A 66 3.09 5.07 4.81
C ASP A 66 2.81 3.74 4.11
N ILE A 67 2.20 2.78 4.80
CA ILE A 67 1.78 1.51 4.23
C ILE A 67 0.27 1.53 4.01
N ILE A 68 -0.15 1.26 2.78
CA ILE A 68 -1.56 1.15 2.39
C ILE A 68 -1.89 -0.34 2.30
N ALA A 69 -2.88 -0.79 3.07
CA ALA A 69 -3.37 -2.16 3.07
C ALA A 69 -4.83 -2.19 2.59
N CYS A 70 -5.07 -2.98 1.54
CA CYS A 70 -6.38 -3.25 0.98
C CYS A 70 -6.77 -4.68 1.32
N LYS A 71 -7.94 -4.90 1.93
CA LYS A 71 -8.52 -6.21 2.25
C LYS A 71 -9.82 -6.40 1.47
N TYR A 72 -10.06 -7.57 0.90
CA TYR A 72 -11.37 -7.89 0.30
C TYR A 72 -12.45 -8.01 1.39
N LYS A 73 -13.67 -7.52 1.12
CA LYS A 73 -14.79 -7.65 2.07
C LYS A 73 -15.21 -9.11 2.25
N ASP A 74 -15.27 -9.85 1.15
CA ASP A 74 -15.65 -11.25 1.12
C ASP A 74 -14.41 -12.11 0.82
N GLN A 75 -14.26 -13.24 1.52
CA GLN A 75 -13.11 -14.16 1.36
C GLN A 75 -13.27 -15.14 0.17
N ASP A 76 -14.21 -14.91 -0.72
CA ASP A 76 -14.49 -15.78 -1.87
C ASP A 76 -13.41 -15.72 -2.98
N GLY A 77 -12.37 -14.91 -2.79
CA GLY A 77 -11.26 -14.75 -3.73
C GLY A 77 -9.99 -15.51 -3.32
N PRO A 78 -9.12 -15.88 -4.29
CA PRO A 78 -7.87 -16.61 -4.03
C PRO A 78 -6.77 -15.75 -3.37
N THR A 79 -7.05 -14.52 -2.96
CA THR A 79 -6.07 -13.57 -2.42
C THR A 79 -6.65 -12.84 -1.21
N THR A 80 -5.82 -12.55 -0.22
CA THR A 80 -6.23 -11.84 1.01
C THR A 80 -6.32 -10.32 0.83
N GLY A 81 -5.93 -9.80 -0.34
CA GLY A 81 -5.89 -8.36 -0.59
C GLY A 81 -4.61 -7.91 -1.28
N HIS A 82 -4.27 -6.63 -1.09
CA HIS A 82 -3.04 -6.02 -1.61
C HIS A 82 -2.42 -5.09 -0.59
N VAL A 83 -1.10 -5.07 -0.48
CA VAL A 83 -0.38 -4.17 0.44
C VAL A 83 0.79 -3.52 -0.28
N MET A 84 0.97 -2.23 -0.05
CA MET A 84 1.92 -1.41 -0.79
C MET A 84 2.49 -0.29 0.08
N VAL A 85 3.65 0.22 -0.31
CA VAL A 85 4.28 1.38 0.34
C VAL A 85 3.97 2.62 -0.48
N ALA A 86 3.47 3.67 0.15
CA ALA A 86 3.30 4.97 -0.48
C ALA A 86 4.68 5.53 -0.86
N TYR A 87 4.88 5.83 -2.15
CA TYR A 87 6.13 6.36 -2.67
C TYR A 87 6.10 7.89 -2.81
N THR A 88 4.94 8.45 -3.16
CA THR A 88 4.72 9.91 -3.20
C THR A 88 3.62 10.33 -2.24
N ARG A 89 3.49 11.64 -2.02
CA ARG A 89 2.25 12.21 -1.44
C ARG A 89 1.09 11.98 -2.39
N ALA A 90 -0.11 11.95 -1.82
CA ALA A 90 -1.36 11.93 -2.58
C ALA A 90 -1.57 13.26 -3.32
N VAL A 91 -2.09 13.15 -4.53
CA VAL A 91 -2.48 14.28 -5.39
C VAL A 91 -3.94 14.10 -5.77
N GLN A 92 -4.72 15.17 -5.62
CA GLN A 92 -6.13 15.17 -6.02
C GLN A 92 -6.28 14.69 -7.47
N SER A 93 -7.13 13.69 -7.69
CA SER A 93 -7.47 13.22 -9.03
C SER A 93 -8.28 14.29 -9.74
N ARG A 94 -8.05 14.45 -11.05
CA ARG A 94 -8.82 15.33 -11.93
C ARG A 94 -10.06 14.65 -12.52
N CYS A 95 -10.37 13.44 -12.05
CA CYS A 95 -11.46 12.63 -12.58
C CYS A 95 -12.74 12.90 -11.78
N SER A 96 -13.87 12.30 -12.17
CA SER A 96 -15.19 12.71 -11.68
C SER A 96 -15.40 12.55 -10.18
N ASP A 97 -14.65 11.64 -9.55
CA ASP A 97 -14.68 11.42 -8.10
C ASP A 97 -13.79 12.43 -7.37
N LYS A 98 -14.43 13.35 -6.63
CA LYS A 98 -13.76 14.43 -5.91
C LYS A 98 -12.98 13.96 -4.68
N ASP A 99 -13.26 12.78 -4.16
CA ASP A 99 -12.50 12.23 -3.02
C ASP A 99 -11.35 11.31 -3.48
N GLN A 100 -11.26 11.06 -4.79
CA GLN A 100 -10.21 10.25 -5.37
C GLN A 100 -8.88 11.01 -5.43
N HIS A 101 -7.83 10.37 -4.94
CA HIS A 101 -6.45 10.84 -5.06
C HIS A 101 -5.62 9.80 -5.77
N TRP A 102 -4.53 10.22 -6.40
CA TRP A 102 -3.50 9.32 -6.90
C TRP A 102 -2.17 9.57 -6.23
N LEU A 103 -1.36 8.51 -6.18
CA LEU A 103 0.03 8.55 -5.76
C LEU A 103 0.78 7.44 -6.50
N TYR A 104 2.10 7.52 -6.49
CA TYR A 104 2.90 6.36 -6.78
C TYR A 104 3.00 5.49 -5.54
N VAL A 105 2.88 4.20 -5.73
CA VAL A 105 3.11 3.17 -4.72
C VAL A 105 4.25 2.28 -5.17
N SER A 106 4.94 1.69 -4.21
CA SER A 106 5.96 0.69 -4.41
C SER A 106 5.48 -0.63 -3.81
N ASP A 107 5.43 -1.68 -4.62
CA ASP A 107 4.84 -2.95 -4.25
C ASP A 107 5.45 -4.12 -5.02
N SER A 108 4.88 -5.32 -4.88
CA SER A 108 5.12 -6.44 -5.79
C SER A 108 3.79 -7.04 -6.24
N ALA A 109 3.55 -7.08 -7.55
CA ALA A 109 2.25 -7.48 -8.11
C ALA A 109 2.41 -8.34 -9.37
N ARG A 110 1.30 -8.98 -9.78
CA ARG A 110 1.23 -9.82 -11.00
C ARG A 110 1.09 -9.02 -12.29
N SER A 111 0.80 -7.73 -12.19
CA SER A 111 0.63 -6.81 -13.31
C SER A 111 1.09 -5.40 -12.91
N GLY A 112 1.63 -4.65 -13.88
CA GLY A 112 2.00 -3.25 -13.67
C GLY A 112 0.79 -2.34 -13.47
N HIS A 113 0.99 -1.26 -12.70
CA HIS A 113 0.05 -0.15 -12.58
C HIS A 113 0.17 0.82 -13.77
N ALA A 114 -0.46 2.00 -13.67
CA ALA A 114 -0.16 3.08 -14.60
C ALA A 114 1.26 3.61 -14.39
N ASP A 115 1.94 4.03 -15.47
CA ASP A 115 3.22 4.77 -15.35
C ASP A 115 4.25 4.01 -14.47
N ASP A 116 4.34 2.71 -14.70
CA ASP A 116 4.99 1.72 -13.82
C ASP A 116 6.34 1.25 -14.36
N THR A 117 7.34 1.27 -13.47
CA THR A 117 8.73 0.91 -13.77
C THR A 117 8.92 -0.52 -14.28
N ARG A 118 8.02 -1.46 -13.96
CA ARG A 118 8.07 -2.85 -14.45
C ARG A 118 7.99 -2.94 -15.98
N ASN A 119 7.33 -1.97 -16.60
CA ASN A 119 7.19 -1.92 -18.04
C ASN A 119 8.44 -1.33 -18.73
N SER A 120 9.57 -1.21 -18.01
CA SER A 120 10.75 -0.43 -18.42
C SER A 120 10.40 0.98 -18.88
N ALA A 121 9.27 1.48 -18.37
CA ALA A 121 8.63 2.70 -18.79
C ALA A 121 8.11 3.45 -17.57
N GLY A 122 7.72 4.69 -17.79
CA GLY A 122 7.17 5.54 -16.75
C GLY A 122 8.19 6.33 -15.94
N ARG A 123 7.68 7.20 -15.08
CA ARG A 123 8.39 8.34 -14.50
C ARG A 123 9.69 7.95 -13.78
N TYR A 124 9.72 6.80 -13.12
CA TYR A 124 10.84 6.38 -12.29
C TYR A 124 11.72 5.28 -12.91
N ALA A 125 11.43 4.85 -14.15
CA ALA A 125 12.14 3.72 -14.77
C ALA A 125 13.63 4.01 -15.05
N LYS A 126 14.01 5.28 -15.22
CA LYS A 126 15.42 5.69 -15.37
C LYS A 126 16.15 5.75 -14.03
N THR A 127 15.43 5.88 -12.92
CA THR A 127 15.99 5.97 -11.57
C THR A 127 16.14 4.59 -10.94
N PHE A 128 15.14 3.73 -11.14
CA PHE A 128 15.11 2.39 -10.60
C PHE A 128 14.87 1.40 -11.74
N GLN A 129 15.88 0.58 -12.02
CA GLN A 129 15.76 -0.52 -12.97
C GLN A 129 15.28 -1.75 -12.21
N TYR A 130 14.01 -2.10 -12.40
CA TYR A 130 13.46 -3.34 -11.89
C TYR A 130 13.43 -4.37 -13.01
N THR A 131 13.94 -5.57 -12.74
CA THR A 131 13.74 -6.71 -13.64
C THR A 131 12.31 -7.21 -13.45
N ALA A 132 11.45 -6.94 -14.43
CA ALA A 132 10.14 -7.56 -14.46
C ALA A 132 10.23 -9.00 -14.94
N TYR A 133 9.38 -9.85 -14.37
CA TYR A 133 9.15 -11.20 -14.86
C TYR A 133 7.88 -11.21 -15.72
N GLU A 134 7.79 -12.05 -16.74
CA GLU A 134 6.52 -12.28 -17.42
C GLU A 134 5.52 -12.89 -16.42
N GLY A 135 4.48 -12.13 -16.11
CA GLY A 135 3.38 -12.53 -15.25
C GLY A 135 2.30 -13.29 -16.01
N GLY A 136 1.20 -13.58 -15.31
CA GLY A 136 0.03 -14.20 -15.94
C GLY A 136 -0.53 -13.31 -17.06
N GLY A 137 -0.66 -13.87 -18.27
CA GLY A 137 -1.14 -13.14 -19.45
C GLY A 137 -0.09 -12.28 -20.17
N GLY A 138 1.20 -12.45 -19.87
CA GLY A 138 2.29 -11.72 -20.54
C GLY A 138 2.53 -10.31 -20.01
N GLU A 139 1.85 -9.90 -18.94
CA GLU A 139 2.08 -8.60 -18.31
C GLU A 139 3.33 -8.61 -17.42
N PRO A 140 4.13 -7.52 -17.39
CA PRO A 140 5.25 -7.38 -16.48
C PRO A 140 4.81 -7.49 -15.01
N SER A 141 5.50 -8.34 -14.26
CA SER A 141 5.22 -8.67 -12.86
C SER A 141 6.46 -8.59 -11.97
N GLY A 142 6.27 -8.57 -10.66
CA GLY A 142 7.34 -8.46 -9.67
C GLY A 142 7.33 -7.12 -8.95
N ALA A 143 8.49 -6.65 -8.48
CA ALA A 143 8.62 -5.39 -7.75
C ALA A 143 8.65 -4.18 -8.70
N GLY A 144 8.09 -3.05 -8.28
CA GLY A 144 8.07 -1.84 -9.08
C GLY A 144 7.37 -0.67 -8.39
N ILE A 145 7.52 0.50 -9.00
CA ILE A 145 6.88 1.74 -8.59
C ILE A 145 5.89 2.14 -9.70
N GLY A 146 4.62 2.28 -9.34
CA GLY A 146 3.57 2.61 -10.29
C GLY A 146 2.48 3.48 -9.67
N LYS A 147 1.73 4.15 -10.53
CA LYS A 147 0.68 5.11 -10.16
C LYS A 147 -0.66 4.40 -10.00
N MET A 148 -1.28 4.60 -8.84
CA MET A 148 -2.60 4.09 -8.49
C MET A 148 -3.51 5.21 -7.98
N TRP A 149 -4.82 4.99 -8.06
CA TRP A 149 -5.84 5.89 -7.54
C TRP A 149 -6.58 5.23 -6.40
N PHE A 150 -6.91 6.00 -5.37
CA PHE A 150 -7.60 5.54 -4.18
C PHE A 150 -8.65 6.55 -3.74
N ASN A 151 -9.68 6.06 -3.09
CA ASN A 151 -10.67 6.82 -2.36
C ASN A 151 -10.88 6.11 -1.01
N THR A 152 -10.77 6.84 0.11
CA THR A 152 -11.01 6.33 1.47
C THR A 152 -12.23 6.97 2.13
N GLY A 153 -13.10 7.61 1.35
CA GLY A 153 -14.37 8.16 1.80
C GLY A 153 -15.40 7.06 2.09
N LYS A 154 -16.70 7.41 2.03
CA LYS A 154 -17.81 6.50 2.40
C LYS A 154 -17.84 5.17 1.64
N LYS A 155 -17.25 5.13 0.44
CA LYS A 155 -17.13 3.93 -0.39
C LYS A 155 -15.66 3.73 -0.76
N PRO A 156 -14.86 3.12 0.13
CA PRO A 156 -13.45 2.89 -0.14
C PRO A 156 -13.26 2.13 -1.45
N SER A 157 -12.33 2.59 -2.26
CA SER A 157 -12.01 1.93 -3.53
C SER A 157 -10.63 2.30 -4.03
N TYR A 158 -10.12 1.51 -4.97
CA TYR A 158 -8.92 1.87 -5.73
C TYR A 158 -9.09 1.56 -7.22
N ARG A 159 -8.20 2.11 -8.04
CA ARG A 159 -8.09 1.83 -9.48
C ARG A 159 -6.63 1.58 -9.85
N TRP A 160 -6.42 0.52 -10.63
CA TRP A 160 -5.08 -0.03 -10.89
C TRP A 160 -4.31 0.70 -12.00
N LYS A 161 -4.96 1.01 -13.13
CA LYS A 161 -4.29 1.50 -14.36
C LYS A 161 -4.72 2.90 -14.83
N SER A 162 -5.84 3.43 -14.34
CA SER A 162 -6.27 4.78 -14.68
C SER A 162 -7.35 5.28 -13.72
N CYS A 163 -7.53 6.59 -13.66
CA CYS A 163 -8.55 7.21 -12.81
C CYS A 163 -10.00 6.89 -13.22
N SER A 164 -10.21 6.44 -14.47
CA SER A 164 -11.50 6.08 -15.05
C SER A 164 -11.64 4.59 -15.37
N GLY A 165 -10.59 3.79 -15.12
CA GLY A 165 -10.56 2.35 -15.39
C GLY A 165 -11.35 1.54 -14.37
N THR A 166 -11.22 0.22 -14.35
CA THR A 166 -11.97 -0.63 -13.41
C THR A 166 -11.80 -0.17 -11.97
N GLN A 167 -12.94 0.07 -11.30
CA GLN A 167 -12.98 0.41 -9.89
C GLN A 167 -13.11 -0.86 -9.05
N HIS A 168 -12.19 -1.00 -8.10
CA HIS A 168 -12.19 -2.06 -7.11
C HIS A 168 -12.86 -1.51 -5.84
N ALA A 169 -14.15 -1.80 -5.64
CA ALA A 169 -14.98 -1.21 -4.57
C ALA A 169 -15.39 -2.19 -3.45
N ASP A 170 -15.15 -3.49 -3.64
CA ASP A 170 -15.44 -4.55 -2.66
C ASP A 170 -14.28 -4.77 -1.69
N PHE A 171 -13.67 -3.65 -1.29
CA PHE A 171 -12.47 -3.64 -0.46
C PHE A 171 -12.64 -2.71 0.73
N LEU A 172 -11.85 -2.98 1.76
CA LEU A 172 -11.57 -2.13 2.88
C LEU A 172 -10.13 -1.62 2.74
N ILE A 173 -9.88 -0.38 3.17
CA ILE A 173 -8.56 0.25 3.10
C ILE A 173 -8.19 0.74 4.50
N ALA A 174 -6.99 0.39 4.96
CA ALA A 174 -6.38 0.95 6.15
C ALA A 174 -4.95 1.40 5.83
N ILE A 175 -4.51 2.46 6.49
CA ILE A 175 -3.21 3.08 6.21
C ILE A 175 -2.45 3.22 7.52
N GLY A 176 -1.28 2.60 7.59
CA GLY A 176 -0.35 2.71 8.72
C GLY A 176 0.76 3.70 8.43
N ARG A 177 0.95 4.66 9.33
CA ARG A 177 2.13 5.53 9.31
C ARG A 177 3.13 5.09 10.37
N PRO A 178 4.39 4.78 9.99
CA PRO A 178 5.42 4.51 10.97
C PRO A 178 5.75 5.81 11.74
N MET A 179 5.80 5.69 13.06
CA MET A 179 6.10 6.79 13.98
C MET A 179 7.35 6.47 14.79
N GLN A 180 8.19 7.47 15.00
CA GLN A 180 9.29 7.39 15.94
C GLN A 180 8.80 7.92 17.30
N PRO A 181 8.78 7.10 18.37
CA PRO A 181 8.40 7.57 19.69
C PRO A 181 9.31 8.72 20.14
N VAL A 182 8.70 9.69 20.82
CA VAL A 182 9.43 10.74 21.49
C VAL A 182 10.15 10.09 22.67
N ARG A 183 11.48 10.21 22.73
CA ARG A 183 12.21 9.83 23.94
C ARG A 183 11.74 10.75 25.06
N LEU A 184 11.10 10.19 26.08
CA LEU A 184 10.92 10.90 27.34
C LEU A 184 12.34 11.19 27.88
N LYS A 185 12.62 12.47 28.10
CA LYS A 185 13.89 12.93 28.68
C LYS A 185 13.97 12.56 30.14
#